data_AF-A0A356KTX7-F1
#
_entry.id   AF-A0A356KTX7-F1
#
_cell.length_a   1.000
_cell.length_b   1.000
_cell.length_c   1.000
_cell.angle_alpha   90.00
_cell.angle_beta   90.00
_cell.angle_gamma   90.00
#
_symmetry.space_group_name_H-M   'P 1'
#
loop_
_entity.id
_entity.type
_entity.pdbx_description
1 polymer ?
#
loop_
_entity_poly.entity_id
_entity_poly.type
_entity_poly.pdbx_seq_one_letter_code
_entity_poly.pdbx_strand_id
1 'polypeptide(L)'
;QTGGSGQYGRVCGYVEPMNLEEMEEGEPFEFSSEITGGSIPKEYIPACEKGFRAATEEGQLIGHPVVGVRVVINDGKSHAVDSSDRAFMA
;
A
#
# COMPACT_ATOMS: atom_id res chain seq x y z
N GLN A 1 -17.52 -16.37 3.02
CA GLN A 1 -18.12 -15.29 2.21
C GLN A 1 -19.62 -15.30 2.46
N THR A 2 -20.19 -14.18 2.91
CA THR A 2 -21.63 -13.97 3.10
C THR A 2 -22.14 -13.09 1.96
N GLY A 3 -22.67 -13.69 0.89
CA GLY A 3 -23.62 -13.14 -0.12
C GLY A 3 -23.40 -11.78 -0.83
N GLY A 4 -22.54 -10.87 -0.36
CA GLY A 4 -22.26 -9.56 -0.96
C GLY A 4 -20.99 -9.55 -1.80
N SER A 5 -20.68 -8.41 -2.43
CA SER A 5 -19.39 -8.22 -3.13
C SER A 5 -18.26 -8.55 -2.17
N GLY A 6 -17.43 -9.54 -2.53
CA GLY A 6 -16.28 -9.88 -1.71
C GLY A 6 -15.33 -8.69 -1.59
N GLN A 7 -14.48 -8.73 -0.57
CA GLN A 7 -13.37 -7.80 -0.42
C GLN A 7 -12.12 -8.64 -0.39
N TYR A 8 -11.50 -8.80 -1.56
CA TYR A 8 -10.28 -9.54 -1.73
C TYR A 8 -9.20 -8.64 -2.33
N GLY A 9 -8.13 -8.45 -1.57
CA GLY A 9 -6.89 -7.87 -2.03
C GLY A 9 -5.75 -8.52 -1.27
N ARG A 10 -4.71 -8.96 -1.98
CA ARG A 10 -3.44 -9.36 -1.38
C ARG A 10 -2.36 -8.45 -1.92
N VAL A 11 -1.61 -7.83 -1.03
CA VAL A 11 -0.45 -7.01 -1.35
C VAL A 11 0.77 -7.63 -0.69
N CYS A 12 1.88 -7.71 -1.41
CA CYS A 12 3.15 -8.26 -0.93
C CYS A 12 4.29 -7.33 -1.37
N GLY A 13 5.32 -7.25 -0.53
CA GLY A 13 6.36 -6.25 -0.68
C GLY A 13 7.25 -6.19 0.55
N TYR A 14 7.95 -5.07 0.68
CA TYR A 14 8.82 -4.77 1.81
C TYR A 14 8.76 -3.28 2.16
N VAL A 15 9.27 -2.96 3.35
CA VAL A 15 9.41 -1.59 3.85
C VAL A 15 10.88 -1.35 4.10
N GLU A 16 11.40 -0.23 3.61
CA GLU A 16 12.79 0.18 3.81
C GLU A 16 12.86 1.63 4.33
N PRO A 17 13.92 1.99 5.07
CA PRO A 17 14.13 3.37 5.47
C PRO A 17 14.49 4.21 4.24
N MET A 18 13.96 5.44 4.18
CA MET A 18 14.40 6.45 3.23
C MET A 18 15.79 6.95 3.64
N ASN A 19 16.60 7.34 2.66
CA ASN A 19 17.88 7.97 2.92
C ASN A 19 17.70 9.47 3.28
N LEU A 20 18.75 10.09 3.81
CA LEU A 20 18.68 11.48 4.30
C LEU A 20 18.34 12.48 3.19
N GLU A 21 18.84 12.28 1.98
CA GLU A 21 18.60 13.17 0.84
C GLU A 21 17.11 13.09 0.42
N GLU A 22 16.55 11.87 0.36
CA GLU A 22 15.13 11.62 0.07
C GLU A 22 14.20 12.24 1.11
N MET A 23 14.60 12.24 2.38
CA MET A 23 13.83 12.87 3.46
C MET A 23 13.89 14.40 3.43
N GLU A 24 15.01 14.99 2.99
CA GLU A 24 15.17 16.45 2.88
C GLU A 24 14.37 17.03 1.69
N GLU A 25 14.09 16.24 0.66
CA GLU A 25 13.35 16.66 -0.54
C GLU A 25 11.82 16.70 -0.36
N GLY A 26 11.27 16.17 0.74
CA GLY A 26 10.03 16.75 1.30
C GLY A 26 8.78 15.87 1.40
N GLU A 27 8.84 14.55 1.22
CA GLU A 27 7.74 13.66 1.65
C GLU A 27 8.18 12.76 2.83
N PRO A 28 7.39 12.70 3.92
CA PRO A 28 7.70 11.84 5.06
C PRO A 28 7.48 10.34 4.79
N PHE A 29 6.89 9.99 3.65
CA PHE A 29 6.53 8.64 3.24
C PHE A 29 6.66 8.52 1.72
N GLU A 30 7.22 7.42 1.24
CA GLU A 30 7.29 7.13 -0.18
C GLU A 30 6.62 5.80 -0.52
N PHE A 31 5.95 5.74 -1.67
CA PHE A 31 5.35 4.51 -2.19
C PHE A 31 5.90 4.20 -3.58
N SER A 32 6.36 2.96 -3.77
CA SER A 32 6.83 2.44 -5.06
C SER A 32 6.12 1.13 -5.42
N SER A 33 5.77 0.98 -6.68
CA SER A 33 5.16 -0.23 -7.23
C SER A 33 6.06 -0.86 -8.28
N GLU A 34 6.61 -2.02 -7.93
CA GLU A 34 7.37 -2.91 -8.81
C GLU A 34 6.52 -4.08 -9.34
N ILE A 35 5.19 -3.99 -9.24
CA ILE A 35 4.26 -5.01 -9.72
C ILE A 35 4.47 -5.28 -11.22
N THR A 36 4.80 -6.53 -11.54
CA THR A 36 4.90 -7.04 -12.92
C THR A 36 3.87 -8.15 -13.16
N GLY A 37 3.54 -8.42 -14.41
CA GLY A 37 2.65 -9.55 -14.77
C GLY A 37 1.17 -9.39 -14.38
N GLY A 38 0.77 -8.27 -13.75
CA GLY A 38 -0.63 -7.96 -13.46
C GLY A 38 -1.23 -8.70 -12.25
N SER A 39 -0.40 -9.16 -11.31
CA SER A 39 -0.84 -9.78 -10.06
C SER A 39 -1.75 -8.84 -9.23
N ILE A 40 -1.52 -7.54 -9.34
CA ILE A 40 -2.45 -6.48 -8.97
C ILE A 40 -2.74 -5.63 -10.23
N PRO A 41 -4.02 -5.47 -10.64
CA PRO A 41 -4.40 -4.54 -11.69
C PRO A 41 -3.92 -3.11 -11.42
N LYS A 42 -3.39 -2.44 -12.45
CA LYS A 42 -2.84 -1.08 -12.33
C LYS A 42 -3.84 -0.05 -11.78
N GLU A 43 -5.13 -0.28 -12.00
CA GLU A 43 -6.22 0.53 -11.46
C GLU A 43 -6.30 0.52 -9.92
N TYR A 44 -5.83 -0.55 -9.27
CA TYR A 44 -5.86 -0.68 -7.80
C TYR A 44 -4.56 -0.21 -7.11
N ILE A 45 -3.52 0.11 -7.87
CA ILE A 45 -2.24 0.59 -7.31
C ILE A 45 -2.41 1.92 -6.55
N PRO A 46 -3.17 2.91 -7.05
CA PRO A 46 -3.46 4.13 -6.28
C PRO A 46 -4.24 3.87 -5.00
N ALA A 47 -5.05 2.80 -4.93
CA ALA A 47 -5.76 2.43 -3.71
C ALA A 47 -4.82 1.84 -2.67
N CYS A 48 -3.83 1.04 -3.10
CA CYS A 48 -2.75 0.55 -2.24
C CYS A 48 -1.97 1.72 -1.62
N GLU A 49 -1.53 2.67 -2.43
CA GLU A 49 -0.79 3.85 -1.95
C GLU A 49 -1.60 4.61 -0.88
N LYS A 50 -2.87 4.88 -1.15
CA LYS A 50 -3.76 5.56 -0.18
C LYS A 50 -3.89 4.79 1.13
N GLY A 51 -4.00 3.46 1.07
CA GLY A 51 -4.06 2.61 2.26
C GLY A 51 -2.79 2.70 3.09
N PHE A 52 -1.62 2.57 2.45
CA PHE A 52 -0.34 2.71 3.16
C PHE A 52 -0.12 4.12 3.71
N ARG A 53 -0.44 5.16 2.94
CA ARG A 53 -0.32 6.55 3.41
C ARG A 53 -1.19 6.80 4.64
N ALA A 54 -2.45 6.36 4.63
CA ALA A 54 -3.33 6.44 5.79
C ALA A 54 -2.76 5.65 6.99
N ALA A 55 -2.19 4.47 6.76
CA ALA A 55 -1.56 3.68 7.82
C ALA A 55 -0.32 4.34 8.44
N THR A 56 0.30 5.32 7.76
CA THR A 56 1.43 6.09 8.33
C THR A 56 0.99 7.27 9.20
N GLU A 57 -0.29 7.66 9.20
CA GLU A 57 -0.78 8.80 9.99
C GLU A 57 -0.71 8.53 11.50
N GLU A 58 -0.89 7.28 11.93
CA GLU A 58 -0.86 6.88 13.35
C GLU A 58 -0.11 5.54 13.53
N GLY A 59 1.12 5.61 14.04
CA GLY A 59 1.94 4.44 14.35
C GLY A 59 1.50 3.72 15.62
N GLN A 60 1.49 2.39 15.59
CA GLN A 60 0.97 1.55 16.69
C GLN A 60 1.77 1.59 18.00
N LEU A 61 3.04 2.03 17.97
CA LEU A 61 3.91 1.99 19.16
C LEU A 61 3.57 3.10 20.17
N ILE A 62 3.37 4.33 19.69
CA ILE A 62 3.15 5.53 20.52
C ILE A 62 2.10 6.50 19.95
N GLY A 63 1.35 6.12 18.91
CA GLY A 63 0.33 6.97 18.28
C GLY A 63 0.87 8.19 17.54
N HIS A 64 2.12 8.14 17.08
CA HIS A 64 2.74 9.21 16.30
C HIS A 64 2.89 8.80 14.83
N PRO A 65 2.89 9.75 13.88
CA PRO A 65 3.08 9.45 12.47
C PRO A 65 4.37 8.67 12.21
N VAL A 66 4.30 7.70 11.30
CA VAL A 66 5.45 6.96 10.80
C VAL A 66 6.07 7.76 9.66
N VAL A 67 7.35 8.10 9.78
CA VAL A 67 8.08 8.92 8.81
C VAL A 67 9.41 8.30 8.41
N GLY A 68 9.93 8.69 7.25
CA GLY A 68 11.23 8.25 6.73
C GLY A 68 11.21 6.80 6.25
N VAL A 69 10.08 6.34 5.73
CA VAL A 69 9.92 4.97 5.22
C VAL A 69 9.42 4.97 3.78
N ARG A 70 9.97 4.07 2.98
CA ARG A 70 9.47 3.70 1.66
C ARG A 70 8.78 2.34 1.73
N VAL A 71 7.58 2.26 1.19
CA VAL A 71 6.88 1.00 0.96
C VAL A 71 7.02 0.61 -0.50
N VAL A 72 7.55 -0.59 -0.74
CA VAL A 72 7.70 -1.15 -2.09
C VAL A 72 6.80 -2.37 -2.21
N ILE A 73 5.84 -2.34 -3.13
CA ILE A 73 5.01 -3.50 -3.47
C ILE A 73 5.56 -4.18 -4.73
N ASN A 74 5.76 -5.49 -4.67
CA ASN A 74 6.38 -6.25 -5.76
C ASN A 74 5.60 -7.52 -6.14
N ASP A 75 4.59 -7.90 -5.35
CA ASP A 75 3.68 -8.98 -5.69
C ASP A 75 2.29 -8.76 -5.06
N GLY A 76 1.32 -9.56 -5.44
CA GLY A 76 -0.01 -9.51 -4.87
C GLY A 76 -0.97 -10.50 -5.52
N LYS A 77 -2.26 -10.31 -5.26
CA LYS A 77 -3.31 -11.07 -5.93
C LYS A 77 -4.62 -10.31 -5.90
N SER A 78 -5.31 -10.32 -7.04
CA SER A 78 -6.68 -9.86 -7.19
C SER A 78 -7.62 -11.01 -7.54
N HIS A 79 -8.92 -10.76 -7.43
CA HIS A 79 -9.99 -11.63 -7.87
C HIS A 79 -10.98 -10.82 -8.72
N ALA A 80 -11.37 -11.35 -9.87
CA ALA A 80 -12.14 -10.60 -10.86
C ALA A 80 -13.51 -10.09 -10.36
N VAL A 81 -14.10 -10.77 -9.37
CA VAL A 81 -15.44 -10.45 -8.84
C VAL A 81 -15.38 -9.82 -7.45
N ASP A 82 -14.33 -10.10 -6.68
CA ASP A 82 -14.24 -9.75 -5.26
C ASP A 82 -13.19 -8.67 -4.95
N SER A 83 -12.39 -8.25 -5.95
CA SER A 83 -11.48 -7.12 -5.79
C SER A 83 -12.16 -5.79 -6.09
N SER A 84 -11.81 -4.78 -5.30
CA SER A 84 -12.25 -3.39 -5.46
C SER A 84 -11.23 -2.47 -4.82
N ASP A 85 -11.26 -1.17 -5.12
CA ASP A 85 -10.37 -0.17 -4.50
C ASP A 85 -10.37 -0.27 -2.97
N ARG A 86 -11.56 -0.46 -2.38
CA ARG A 86 -11.69 -0.59 -0.93
C ARG A 86 -10.98 -1.82 -0.38
N ALA A 87 -10.92 -2.92 -1.14
CA ALA A 87 -10.21 -4.13 -0.74
C ALA A 87 -8.67 -3.97 -0.74
N PHE A 88 -8.15 -2.95 -1.44
CA PHE A 88 -6.71 -2.64 -1.50
C PHE A 88 -6.31 -1.43 -0.66
N MET A 89 -7.28 -0.70 -0.08
CA MET A 89 -7.06 0.43 0.81
C MET A 89 -7.21 0.08 2.31
N ALA A 90 -7.90 -1.02 2.60
CA ALA A 90 -8.29 -1.43 3.95
C ALA A 90 -7.22 -2.20 4.72
#